data_AF-A0A1M5XA38-F1
#
_entry.id   AF-A0A1M5XA38-F1
#
_cell.length_a   1.000
_cell.length_b   1.000
_cell.length_c   1.000
_cell.angle_alpha   90.00
_cell.angle_beta   90.00
_cell.angle_gamma   90.00
#
_symmetry.space_group_name_H-M   'P 1'
#
loop_
_entity.id
_entity.type
_entity.pdbx_description
1 polymer ?
#
loop_
_entity_poly.entity_id
_entity_poly.type
_entity_poly.pdbx_seq_one_letter_code
_entity_poly.pdbx_strand_id
1 'polypeptide(L)'
;MKPVRMLLPLILLLPLVWVAGCLPDPLAVTGLPALKPQIVVSSQIIPDQSLVILLTKTFGALDASGDSDPQALLEQIAVSDATVIVTGPDGNYTLHSVGLGLYGGVAIPFEEGKSYELHVTSETLGEVSAVTTVKRKVSFETISANLYYNGYDDTLAQVTYSFRDSAERNWYMLNTQPIRLGEIQDNLLDPRSFTRLLDDTTFNGSNFAETFRGFRDDYRSGDTLAVSLANISEDYYTFMKLRLDNRYTVSQFISEPVNYPSNVNGGKGFFNLYVPDVRFFILH
;
A
#
# COMPACT_ATOMS: atom_id res chain seq x y z
N MET A 1 62.67 -31.71 -45.63
CA MET A 1 61.97 -31.37 -44.36
C MET A 1 62.56 -30.07 -43.81
N LYS A 2 61.78 -28.99 -43.75
CA LYS A 2 62.11 -27.75 -43.03
C LYS A 2 60.94 -27.44 -42.09
N PRO A 3 61.13 -27.31 -40.77
CA PRO A 3 60.04 -26.92 -39.88
C PRO A 3 59.89 -25.39 -39.89
N VAL A 4 58.67 -24.93 -40.15
CA VAL A 4 58.26 -23.53 -40.04
C VAL A 4 58.06 -23.23 -38.55
N ARG A 5 58.70 -22.15 -38.09
CA ARG A 5 58.68 -21.69 -36.70
C ARG A 5 57.28 -21.25 -36.28
N MET A 6 56.77 -21.91 -35.24
CA MET A 6 55.57 -21.57 -34.48
C MET A 6 55.92 -20.40 -33.54
N LEU A 7 55.64 -19.16 -33.96
CA LEU A 7 55.97 -17.92 -33.24
C LEU A 7 54.75 -17.00 -33.14
N LEU A 8 53.54 -17.57 -32.96
CA LEU A 8 52.27 -16.84 -33.07
C LEU A 8 51.34 -16.81 -31.82
N PRO A 9 51.62 -17.40 -30.63
CA PRO A 9 50.64 -17.28 -29.53
C PRO A 9 50.89 -16.10 -28.57
N LEU A 10 51.99 -15.35 -28.70
CA LEU A 10 52.36 -14.32 -27.71
C LEU A 10 51.87 -12.89 -28.06
N ILE A 11 51.59 -12.61 -29.34
CA ILE A 11 51.21 -11.25 -29.80
C ILE A 11 49.71 -10.97 -29.61
N LEU A 12 48.88 -12.00 -29.42
CA LEU A 12 47.43 -11.83 -29.27
C LEU A 12 46.97 -11.57 -27.82
N LEU A 13 47.85 -11.69 -26.82
CA LEU A 13 47.48 -11.53 -25.40
C LEU A 13 47.62 -10.08 -24.89
N LEU A 14 48.38 -9.23 -25.60
CA LEU A 14 48.64 -7.86 -25.19
C LEU A 14 47.43 -6.91 -25.26
N PRO A 15 46.50 -7.00 -26.23
CA PRO A 15 45.39 -6.04 -26.31
C PRO A 15 44.27 -6.31 -25.29
N LEU A 16 44.19 -7.50 -24.69
CA LEU A 16 43.16 -7.83 -23.70
C LEU A 16 43.39 -7.12 -22.34
N VAL A 17 44.65 -6.84 -22.00
CA VAL A 17 45.03 -6.17 -20.75
C VAL A 17 44.69 -4.67 -20.79
N TRP A 18 44.60 -4.07 -21.97
CA TRP A 18 44.29 -2.63 -22.13
C TRP A 18 42.79 -2.32 -22.01
N VAL A 19 41.91 -3.30 -22.19
CA VAL A 19 40.45 -3.08 -22.04
C VAL A 19 40.00 -3.16 -20.58
N ALA A 20 40.75 -3.87 -19.73
CA ALA A 20 40.44 -4.00 -18.30
C ALA A 20 40.78 -2.75 -17.47
N GLY A 21 41.56 -1.80 -18.01
CA GLY A 21 42.02 -0.60 -17.31
C GLY A 21 41.12 0.65 -17.44
N CYS A 22 39.99 0.55 -18.16
CA CYS A 22 39.09 1.68 -18.44
C CYS A 22 37.76 1.65 -17.68
N LEU A 23 37.64 0.85 -16.61
CA LEU A 23 36.52 0.99 -15.69
C LEU A 23 36.93 2.01 -14.61
N PRO A 24 36.46 3.27 -14.69
CA PRO A 24 36.72 4.23 -13.63
C PRO A 24 36.15 3.70 -12.33
N ASP A 25 36.89 3.90 -11.23
CA ASP A 25 36.39 3.54 -9.90
C ASP A 25 35.01 4.18 -9.70
N PRO A 26 34.02 3.42 -9.19
CA PRO A 26 32.70 3.95 -8.95
C PRO A 26 32.84 5.20 -8.09
N LEU A 27 32.28 6.31 -8.58
CA LEU A 27 32.36 7.60 -7.90
C LEU A 27 31.80 7.44 -6.49
N ALA A 28 32.68 7.56 -5.50
CA ALA A 28 32.27 7.52 -4.10
C ALA A 28 31.43 8.77 -3.82
N VAL A 29 30.10 8.61 -3.77
CA VAL A 29 29.17 9.65 -3.34
C VAL A 29 29.36 9.85 -1.84
N THR A 30 30.34 10.68 -1.48
CA THR A 30 30.67 11.03 -0.10
C THR A 30 30.01 12.35 0.26
N GLY A 31 29.43 12.45 1.47
CA GLY A 31 28.86 13.69 1.99
C GLY A 31 27.34 13.87 1.84
N LEU A 32 26.59 12.88 1.34
CA LEU A 32 25.13 12.89 1.53
C LEU A 32 24.81 12.52 2.98
N PRO A 33 24.00 13.30 3.71
CA PRO A 33 23.54 12.90 5.03
C PRO A 33 22.79 11.58 4.91
N ALA A 34 23.29 10.55 5.59
CA ALA A 34 22.56 9.29 5.71
C ALA A 34 21.22 9.59 6.39
N LEU A 35 20.13 9.42 5.66
CA LEU A 35 18.78 9.55 6.23
C LEU A 35 18.67 8.55 7.36
N LYS A 36 18.49 9.04 8.59
CA LYS A 36 18.21 8.16 9.73
C LYS A 36 16.88 7.45 9.42
N PRO A 37 16.86 6.11 9.35
CA PRO A 37 15.63 5.38 9.04
C PRO A 37 14.55 5.70 10.07
N GLN A 38 13.33 5.94 9.59
CA GLN A 38 12.16 6.17 10.44
C GLN A 38 11.12 5.06 10.19
N ILE A 39 10.36 4.71 11.24
CA ILE A 39 9.21 3.81 11.09
C ILE A 39 8.15 4.49 10.23
N VAL A 40 7.61 3.75 9.26
CA VAL A 40 6.48 4.11 8.43
C VAL A 40 5.31 3.20 8.82
N VAL A 41 4.20 3.81 9.23
CA VAL A 41 2.97 3.10 9.61
C VAL A 41 1.98 3.11 8.47
N SER A 42 1.39 1.97 8.16
CA SER A 42 0.20 1.86 7.31
C SER A 42 -0.79 0.91 7.95
N SER A 43 -1.97 1.39 8.32
CA SER A 43 -3.05 0.52 8.82
C SER A 43 -4.11 0.23 7.77
N GLN A 44 -4.69 -0.96 7.86
CA GLN A 44 -5.80 -1.40 7.03
C GLN A 44 -6.73 -2.31 7.84
N ILE A 45 -8.03 -2.16 7.61
CA ILE A 45 -9.03 -3.12 8.08
C ILE A 45 -9.33 -4.08 6.93
N ILE A 46 -9.12 -5.37 7.16
CA ILE A 46 -9.43 -6.42 6.18
C ILE A 46 -10.90 -6.83 6.21
N PRO A 47 -11.40 -7.55 5.19
CA PRO A 47 -12.83 -7.88 5.07
C PRO A 47 -13.48 -8.57 6.28
N ASP A 48 -12.71 -9.31 7.08
CA ASP A 48 -13.19 -9.96 8.32
C ASP A 48 -13.24 -9.00 9.53
N GLN A 49 -12.97 -7.70 9.30
CA GLN A 49 -12.90 -6.62 10.28
C GLN A 49 -11.68 -6.66 11.21
N SER A 50 -10.68 -7.51 10.93
CA SER A 50 -9.42 -7.50 11.66
C SER A 50 -8.57 -6.28 11.27
N LEU A 51 -7.87 -5.73 12.26
CA LEU A 51 -6.85 -4.70 12.03
C LEU A 51 -5.53 -5.34 11.63
N VAL A 52 -4.93 -4.80 10.57
CA VAL A 52 -3.57 -5.09 10.16
C VAL A 52 -2.78 -3.79 10.10
N ILE A 53 -1.58 -3.80 10.66
CA ILE A 53 -0.62 -2.70 10.62
C ILE A 53 0.64 -3.20 9.91
N LEU A 54 0.97 -2.57 8.79
CA LEU A 54 2.26 -2.73 8.13
C LEU A 54 3.23 -1.68 8.67
N LEU A 55 4.37 -2.17 9.19
CA LEU A 55 5.49 -1.37 9.64
C LEU A 55 6.68 -1.59 8.69
N THR A 56 7.11 -0.50 8.05
CA THR A 56 8.35 -0.48 7.25
C THR A 56 9.28 0.62 7.74
N LYS A 57 10.51 0.66 7.23
CA LYS A 57 11.43 1.77 7.42
C LYS A 57 11.55 2.59 6.15
N THR A 58 11.76 3.90 6.30
CA THR A 58 12.10 4.77 5.18
C THR A 58 13.37 4.26 4.49
N PHE A 59 13.36 4.19 3.16
CA PHE A 59 14.50 3.80 2.32
C PHE A 59 14.83 4.93 1.33
N GLY A 60 16.08 5.01 0.89
CA GLY A 60 16.52 6.00 -0.09
C GLY A 60 16.17 5.60 -1.52
N ALA A 61 16.15 6.56 -2.44
CA ALA A 61 15.90 6.30 -3.86
C ALA A 61 16.92 5.34 -4.50
N LEU A 62 18.12 5.22 -3.92
CA LEU A 62 19.16 4.28 -4.37
C LEU A 62 18.91 2.84 -3.88
N ASP A 63 18.10 2.66 -2.84
CA ASP A 63 17.77 1.35 -2.28
C ASP A 63 16.64 0.65 -3.05
N ALA A 64 15.84 1.41 -3.80
CA ALA A 64 14.79 0.89 -4.68
C ALA A 64 15.21 1.06 -6.15
N SER A 65 15.87 0.05 -6.71
CA SER A 65 16.14 0.02 -8.15
C SER A 65 14.87 -0.38 -8.92
N GLY A 66 14.70 0.12 -10.16
CA GLY A 66 13.53 -0.15 -10.99
C GLY A 66 13.32 -1.64 -11.34
N ASP A 67 14.33 -2.48 -11.13
CA ASP A 67 14.30 -3.93 -11.33
C ASP A 67 14.10 -4.72 -10.02
N SER A 68 13.89 -4.04 -8.89
CA SER A 68 13.71 -4.71 -7.59
C SER A 68 12.37 -5.45 -7.54
N ASP A 69 12.43 -6.75 -7.24
CA ASP A 69 11.25 -7.53 -6.87
C ASP A 69 10.54 -6.85 -5.67
N PRO A 70 9.25 -6.47 -5.78
CA PRO A 70 8.51 -5.82 -4.71
C PRO A 70 8.53 -6.61 -3.39
N GLN A 71 8.53 -7.94 -3.46
CA GLN A 71 8.59 -8.78 -2.26
C GLN A 71 9.97 -8.69 -1.58
N ALA A 72 11.04 -8.78 -2.36
CA ALA A 72 12.40 -8.63 -1.85
C ALA A 72 12.63 -7.23 -1.25
N LEU A 73 12.07 -6.19 -1.86
CA LEU A 73 12.12 -4.83 -1.30
C LEU A 73 11.37 -4.76 0.02
N LEU A 74 10.16 -5.34 0.11
CA LEU A 74 9.39 -5.39 1.35
C LEU A 74 10.14 -6.12 2.47
N GLU A 75 10.77 -7.26 2.17
CA GLU A 75 11.61 -8.00 3.11
C GLU A 75 12.77 -7.15 3.65
N GLN A 76 13.39 -6.32 2.80
CA GLN A 76 14.49 -5.45 3.19
C GLN A 76 14.04 -4.28 4.10
N ILE A 77 12.83 -3.76 3.87
CA ILE A 77 12.33 -2.57 4.56
C ILE A 77 11.38 -2.89 5.73
N ALA A 78 10.95 -4.14 5.89
CA ALA A 78 10.08 -4.58 6.97
C ALA A 78 10.68 -4.32 8.36
N VAL A 79 9.83 -3.90 9.30
CA VAL A 79 10.17 -3.72 10.72
C VAL A 79 9.55 -4.87 11.52
N SER A 80 10.36 -5.88 11.84
CA SER A 80 9.89 -7.12 12.48
C SER A 80 10.24 -7.24 13.97
N ASP A 81 10.92 -6.23 14.54
CA ASP A 81 11.40 -6.18 15.92
C ASP A 81 10.54 -5.26 16.82
N ALA A 82 9.28 -5.04 16.45
CA ALA A 82 8.42 -4.08 17.14
C ALA A 82 7.38 -4.73 18.04
N THR A 83 7.09 -4.08 19.17
CA THR A 83 5.86 -4.30 19.95
C THR A 83 4.81 -3.30 19.49
N VAL A 84 3.64 -3.80 19.09
CA VAL A 84 2.56 -2.98 18.53
C VAL A 84 1.32 -3.08 19.42
N ILE A 85 0.88 -1.96 19.97
CA ILE A 85 -0.25 -1.88 20.88
C ILE A 85 -1.23 -0.83 20.34
N VAL A 86 -2.50 -1.19 20.30
CA VAL A 86 -3.60 -0.24 20.07
C VAL A 86 -4.35 -0.06 21.37
N THR A 87 -4.43 1.17 21.87
CA THR A 87 -5.17 1.54 23.07
C THR A 87 -6.52 2.13 22.66
N GLY A 88 -7.60 1.56 23.17
CA GLY A 88 -8.97 2.05 22.97
C GLY A 88 -9.71 2.27 24.30
N PRO A 89 -11.01 2.61 24.24
CA PRO A 89 -11.83 2.83 25.44
C PRO A 89 -11.89 1.62 26.38
N ASP A 90 -11.91 0.41 25.81
CA ASP A 90 -12.08 -0.84 26.55
C ASP A 90 -10.75 -1.49 26.98
N GLY A 91 -9.61 -0.91 26.60
CA GLY A 91 -8.29 -1.39 27.01
C GLY A 91 -7.25 -1.42 25.89
N ASN A 92 -6.22 -2.23 26.12
CA ASN A 92 -5.05 -2.33 25.24
C ASN A 92 -5.09 -3.63 24.44
N TYR A 93 -4.86 -3.52 23.14
CA TYR A 93 -4.84 -4.63 22.19
C TYR A 93 -3.43 -4.77 21.62
N THR A 94 -2.72 -5.84 22.00
CA THR A 94 -1.38 -6.12 21.48
C THR A 94 -1.49 -6.91 20.18
N LEU A 95 -0.97 -6.37 19.09
CA LEU A 95 -0.97 -7.03 17.79
C LEU A 95 0.25 -7.96 17.69
N HIS A 96 0.07 -9.10 17.03
CA HIS A 96 1.12 -10.08 16.84
C HIS A 96 1.73 -9.95 15.45
N SER A 97 3.05 -10.13 15.36
CA SER A 97 3.74 -10.19 14.07
C SER A 97 3.22 -11.37 13.24
N VAL A 98 2.83 -11.10 11.99
CA VAL A 98 2.41 -12.11 11.01
C VAL A 98 3.42 -12.26 9.87
N GLY A 99 4.60 -11.62 10.00
CA GLY A 99 5.69 -11.65 9.03
C GLY A 99 5.73 -10.41 8.12
N LEU A 100 6.88 -10.15 7.49
CA LEU A 100 7.08 -9.05 6.54
C LEU A 100 6.66 -7.65 7.07
N GLY A 101 6.88 -7.41 8.37
CA GLY A 101 6.50 -6.15 9.02
C GLY A 101 5.00 -5.98 9.24
N LEU A 102 4.19 -7.00 8.97
CA LEU A 102 2.76 -6.99 9.26
C LEU A 102 2.52 -7.41 10.71
N TYR A 103 1.62 -6.69 11.38
CA TYR A 103 1.14 -6.96 12.73
C TYR A 103 -0.38 -6.99 12.72
N GLY A 104 -0.98 -8.01 13.33
CA GLY A 104 -2.43 -8.18 13.37
C GLY A 104 -2.86 -9.35 14.24
N GLY A 105 -3.98 -9.96 13.89
CA GLY A 105 -4.47 -11.18 14.55
C GLY A 105 -5.30 -10.94 15.82
N VAL A 106 -5.71 -9.70 16.08
CA VAL A 106 -6.62 -9.36 17.19
C VAL A 106 -7.85 -8.66 16.64
N ALA A 107 -9.02 -9.18 16.99
CA ALA A 107 -10.29 -8.50 16.75
C ALA A 107 -10.47 -7.40 17.80
N ILE A 108 -10.57 -6.15 17.33
CA ILE A 108 -10.78 -4.99 18.18
C ILE A 108 -12.22 -4.51 17.95
N PRO A 109 -13.06 -4.39 18.99
CA PRO A 109 -14.44 -3.94 18.85
C PRO A 109 -14.49 -2.42 18.61
N PHE A 110 -14.16 -1.99 17.40
CA PHE A 110 -14.13 -0.56 17.06
C PHE A 110 -15.50 0.11 17.20
N GLU A 111 -15.60 1.03 18.15
CA GLU A 111 -16.77 1.86 18.39
C GLU A 111 -16.73 3.18 17.60
N GLU A 112 -17.85 3.54 16.98
CA GLU A 112 -18.04 4.83 16.30
C GLU A 112 -17.77 6.02 17.23
N GLY A 113 -17.04 7.02 16.72
CA GLY A 113 -16.76 8.26 17.42
C GLY A 113 -15.71 8.14 18.53
N LYS A 114 -15.19 6.94 18.78
CA LYS A 114 -14.13 6.73 19.77
C LYS A 114 -12.75 6.88 19.15
N SER A 115 -11.84 7.43 19.95
CA SER A 115 -10.43 7.56 19.59
C SER A 115 -9.64 6.35 20.03
N TYR A 116 -8.68 5.98 19.20
CA TYR A 116 -7.73 4.91 19.46
C TYR A 116 -6.33 5.44 19.22
N GLU A 117 -5.39 4.97 20.03
CA GLU A 117 -3.99 5.34 19.96
C GLU A 117 -3.15 4.11 19.61
N LEU A 118 -2.36 4.21 18.56
CA LEU A 118 -1.33 3.27 18.20
C LEU A 118 -0.04 3.63 18.94
N HIS A 119 0.59 2.64 19.57
CA HIS A 119 1.94 2.69 20.11
C HIS A 119 2.77 1.59 19.47
N VAL A 120 3.94 1.97 18.96
CA VAL A 120 4.91 1.04 18.36
C VAL A 120 6.26 1.29 18.99
N THR A 121 6.86 0.24 19.54
CA THR A 121 8.21 0.28 20.12
C THR A 121 9.10 -0.72 19.38
N SER A 122 10.10 -0.24 18.66
CA SER A 122 11.13 -1.05 17.99
C SER A 122 12.47 -0.85 18.70
N GLU A 123 13.19 -1.94 18.95
CA GLU A 123 14.53 -1.88 19.58
C GLU A 123 15.53 -1.13 18.70
N THR A 124 15.40 -1.23 17.37
CA THR A 124 16.34 -0.63 16.42
C THR A 124 15.95 0.78 15.96
N LEU A 125 14.65 1.10 15.92
CA LEU A 125 14.15 2.36 15.35
C LEU A 125 13.51 3.31 16.37
N GLY A 126 13.34 2.87 17.62
CA GLY A 126 12.73 3.66 18.68
C GLY A 126 11.20 3.58 18.69
N GLU A 127 10.56 4.62 19.21
CA GLU A 127 9.12 4.64 19.46
C GLU A 127 8.39 5.57 18.51
N VAL A 128 7.20 5.14 18.06
CA VAL A 128 6.25 5.98 17.35
C VAL A 128 4.84 5.81 17.90
N SER A 129 4.05 6.88 17.83
CA SER A 129 2.66 6.86 18.25
C SER A 129 1.76 7.58 17.26
N ALA A 130 0.49 7.22 17.19
CA ALA A 130 -0.49 7.88 16.34
C ALA A 130 -1.88 7.79 16.92
N VAL A 131 -2.70 8.82 16.72
CA VAL A 131 -4.10 8.83 17.20
C VAL A 131 -5.04 8.99 16.02
N THR A 132 -6.15 8.27 16.05
CA THR A 132 -7.24 8.44 15.09
C THR A 132 -8.59 8.18 15.75
N THR A 133 -9.67 8.59 15.09
CA THR A 133 -11.05 8.42 15.56
C THR A 133 -11.85 7.66 14.52
N VAL A 134 -12.53 6.60 14.98
CA VAL A 134 -13.38 5.76 14.13
C VAL A 134 -14.58 6.57 13.66
N LYS A 135 -14.76 6.68 12.34
CA LYS A 135 -15.91 7.37 11.75
C LYS A 135 -17.16 6.51 11.75
N ARG A 136 -18.31 7.18 11.62
CA ARG A 136 -19.62 6.54 11.48
C ARG A 136 -19.62 5.52 10.35
N LYS A 137 -20.10 4.31 10.64
CA LYS A 137 -20.28 3.30 9.60
C LYS A 137 -21.31 3.78 8.59
N VAL A 138 -20.96 3.71 7.31
CA VAL A 138 -21.88 3.86 6.18
C VAL A 138 -22.08 2.50 5.53
N SER A 139 -23.28 2.23 5.05
CA SER A 139 -23.63 0.95 4.43
C SER A 139 -24.20 1.16 3.04
N PHE A 140 -24.00 0.17 2.17
CA PHE A 140 -24.66 0.15 0.87
C PHE A 140 -26.17 0.02 1.05
N GLU A 141 -26.93 0.90 0.41
CA GLU A 141 -28.38 0.69 0.23
C GLU A 141 -28.63 -0.35 -0.86
N THR A 142 -27.95 -0.19 -1.99
CA THR A 142 -27.92 -1.18 -3.07
C THR A 142 -26.49 -1.32 -3.59
N ILE A 143 -26.14 -2.53 -4.02
CA ILE A 143 -24.87 -2.78 -4.70
C ILE A 143 -24.97 -4.03 -5.56
N SER A 144 -24.38 -3.97 -6.74
CA SER A 144 -24.16 -5.10 -7.65
C SER A 144 -22.79 -4.99 -8.33
N ALA A 145 -22.22 -6.14 -8.66
CA ALA A 145 -21.00 -6.24 -9.45
C ALA A 145 -21.21 -7.27 -10.56
N ASN A 146 -20.82 -6.94 -11.80
CA ASN A 146 -20.95 -7.82 -12.98
C ASN A 146 -19.71 -7.71 -13.86
N LEU A 147 -19.50 -8.69 -14.75
CA LEU A 147 -18.50 -8.55 -15.80
C LEU A 147 -18.95 -7.51 -16.83
N TYR A 148 -17.99 -6.70 -17.28
CA TYR A 148 -18.15 -5.75 -18.36
C TYR A 148 -17.13 -6.04 -19.45
N TYR A 149 -17.65 -6.37 -20.64
CA TYR A 149 -16.86 -6.61 -21.84
C TYR A 149 -16.66 -5.29 -22.58
N ASN A 150 -15.41 -4.84 -22.68
CA ASN A 150 -15.10 -3.55 -23.31
C ASN A 150 -14.96 -3.63 -24.85
N GLY A 151 -15.06 -4.83 -25.43
CA GLY A 151 -14.96 -5.07 -26.88
C GLY A 151 -13.54 -5.28 -27.41
N TYR A 152 -12.55 -5.11 -26.55
CA TYR A 152 -11.19 -5.64 -26.66
C TYR A 152 -11.14 -6.88 -25.75
N ASP A 153 -10.19 -7.80 -25.90
CA ASP A 153 -10.19 -9.10 -25.18
C ASP A 153 -10.07 -9.00 -23.63
N ASP A 154 -10.22 -7.80 -23.06
CA ASP A 154 -10.15 -7.51 -21.64
C ASP A 154 -11.57 -7.42 -21.01
N THR A 155 -11.67 -7.90 -19.77
CA THR A 155 -12.90 -7.96 -18.99
C THR A 155 -12.76 -7.18 -17.69
N LEU A 156 -13.62 -6.18 -17.49
CA LEU A 156 -13.60 -5.31 -16.33
C LEU A 156 -14.69 -5.71 -15.33
N ALA A 157 -14.47 -5.46 -14.04
CA ALA A 157 -15.55 -5.50 -13.06
C ALA A 157 -16.33 -4.18 -13.11
N GLN A 158 -17.63 -4.23 -13.39
CA GLN A 158 -18.53 -3.07 -13.28
C GLN A 158 -19.30 -3.14 -11.96
N VAL A 159 -19.10 -2.13 -11.11
CA VAL A 159 -19.78 -1.99 -9.82
C VAL A 159 -20.80 -0.86 -9.92
N THR A 160 -22.04 -1.15 -9.55
CA THR A 160 -23.12 -0.16 -9.40
C THR A 160 -23.59 -0.17 -7.96
N TYR A 161 -23.61 0.99 -7.32
CA TYR A 161 -23.93 1.08 -5.91
C TYR A 161 -24.67 2.37 -5.57
N SER A 162 -25.35 2.35 -4.43
CA SER A 162 -25.88 3.54 -3.78
C SER A 162 -25.75 3.46 -2.26
N PHE A 163 -25.69 4.62 -1.61
CA PHE A 163 -25.70 4.74 -0.17
C PHE A 163 -26.24 6.10 0.25
N ARG A 164 -26.77 6.17 1.47
CA ARG A 164 -27.28 7.40 2.06
C ARG A 164 -26.20 8.11 2.86
N ASP A 165 -25.94 9.36 2.51
CA ASP A 165 -25.10 10.25 3.30
C ASP A 165 -25.88 10.90 4.45
N SER A 166 -25.16 11.22 5.52
CA SER A 166 -25.66 12.04 6.63
C SER A 166 -25.48 13.53 6.31
N ALA A 167 -26.13 14.42 7.07
CA ALA A 167 -26.04 15.87 6.82
C ALA A 167 -24.68 16.50 7.25
N GLU A 168 -23.82 15.71 7.88
CA GLU A 168 -22.48 16.13 8.29
C GLU A 168 -21.51 15.97 7.12
N ARG A 169 -20.51 16.85 7.02
CA ARG A 169 -19.44 16.72 6.02
C ARG A 169 -18.69 15.40 6.19
N ASN A 170 -18.66 14.58 5.14
CA ASN A 170 -18.03 13.26 5.12
C ASN A 170 -17.08 13.06 3.93
N TRP A 171 -16.19 12.08 4.11
CA TRP A 171 -15.29 11.60 3.08
C TRP A 171 -15.39 10.08 3.03
N TYR A 172 -15.43 9.53 1.82
CA TYR A 172 -15.63 8.10 1.63
C TYR A 172 -14.49 7.48 0.86
N MET A 173 -14.22 6.24 1.22
CA MET A 173 -13.33 5.34 0.50
C MET A 173 -14.10 4.10 0.11
N LEU A 174 -14.14 3.84 -1.18
CA LEU A 174 -14.63 2.60 -1.75
C LEU A 174 -13.46 1.83 -2.34
N ASN A 175 -13.29 0.59 -1.92
CA ASN A 175 -12.25 -0.29 -2.44
C ASN A 175 -12.86 -1.52 -3.10
N THR A 176 -12.30 -1.92 -4.23
CA THR A 176 -12.58 -3.20 -4.87
C THR A 176 -11.30 -4.01 -4.94
N GLN A 177 -11.37 -5.27 -4.53
CA GLN A 177 -10.23 -6.18 -4.55
C GLN A 177 -10.67 -7.57 -5.01
N PRO A 178 -9.89 -8.24 -5.89
CA PRO A 178 -10.09 -9.66 -6.14
C PRO A 178 -9.81 -10.45 -4.86
N ILE A 179 -10.57 -11.51 -4.61
CA ILE A 179 -10.32 -12.43 -3.50
C ILE A 179 -9.74 -13.73 -4.04
N ARG A 180 -8.50 -14.02 -3.66
CA ARG A 180 -7.85 -15.32 -3.93
C ARG A 180 -7.80 -16.12 -2.64
N LEU A 181 -8.47 -17.27 -2.61
CA LEU A 181 -8.46 -18.19 -1.48
C LEU A 181 -7.05 -18.77 -1.31
N GLY A 182 -6.43 -18.59 -0.14
CA GLY A 182 -5.16 -19.23 0.24
C GLY A 182 -4.02 -18.27 0.59
N GLU A 183 -4.12 -16.98 0.23
CA GLU A 183 -2.99 -16.04 0.30
C GLU A 183 -3.41 -14.70 0.93
N ILE A 184 -3.67 -14.69 2.24
CA ILE A 184 -4.06 -13.45 2.95
C ILE A 184 -2.96 -12.37 2.84
N GLN A 185 -1.68 -12.78 2.85
CA GLN A 185 -0.54 -11.87 2.69
C GLN A 185 -0.51 -11.23 1.29
N ASP A 186 -0.77 -12.01 0.23
CA ASP A 186 -0.77 -11.49 -1.14
C ASP A 186 -1.99 -10.60 -1.40
N ASN A 187 -3.16 -10.92 -0.82
CA ASN A 187 -4.34 -10.06 -0.91
C ASN A 187 -4.16 -8.73 -0.15
N LEU A 188 -3.43 -8.73 0.97
CA LEU A 188 -3.13 -7.54 1.78
C LEU A 188 -2.16 -6.57 1.07
N LEU A 189 -1.23 -7.13 0.31
CA LEU A 189 -0.21 -6.39 -0.41
C LEU A 189 -0.59 -6.15 -1.88
N ASP A 190 -1.78 -6.57 -2.31
CA ASP A 190 -2.16 -6.57 -3.73
C ASP A 190 -2.22 -5.13 -4.29
N PRO A 191 -1.27 -4.75 -5.18
CA PRO A 191 -1.25 -3.43 -5.79
C PRO A 191 -2.41 -3.20 -6.76
N ARG A 192 -3.21 -4.24 -7.05
CA ARG A 192 -4.33 -4.22 -8.00
C ARG A 192 -5.66 -3.83 -7.36
N SER A 193 -5.68 -3.57 -6.06
CA SER A 193 -6.84 -2.93 -5.42
C SER A 193 -7.15 -1.59 -6.10
N PHE A 194 -8.41 -1.43 -6.51
CA PHE A 194 -8.91 -0.17 -7.02
C PHE A 194 -9.56 0.61 -5.89
N THR A 195 -9.10 1.84 -5.68
CA THR A 195 -9.61 2.75 -4.66
C THR A 195 -10.29 3.94 -5.32
N ARG A 196 -11.54 4.17 -4.94
CA ARG A 196 -12.32 5.37 -5.27
C ARG A 196 -12.47 6.21 -4.01
N LEU A 197 -12.03 7.46 -4.08
CA LEU A 197 -12.22 8.44 -3.02
C LEU A 197 -13.36 9.38 -3.40
N LEU A 198 -14.28 9.62 -2.48
CA LEU A 198 -15.40 10.55 -2.68
C LEU A 198 -15.37 11.62 -1.58
N ASP A 199 -15.65 12.85 -1.97
CA ASP A 199 -16.02 13.91 -1.04
C ASP A 199 -17.50 14.27 -1.28
N ASP A 200 -18.24 14.55 -0.22
CA ASP A 200 -19.69 14.75 -0.29
C ASP A 200 -20.11 16.18 -0.72
N THR A 201 -19.22 17.00 -1.31
CA THR A 201 -19.55 18.43 -1.64
C THR A 201 -20.79 18.54 -2.49
N THR A 202 -21.02 17.55 -3.36
CA THR A 202 -22.09 17.56 -4.36
C THR A 202 -23.32 16.76 -3.94
N PHE A 203 -23.27 16.03 -2.83
CA PHE A 203 -24.35 15.13 -2.39
C PHE A 203 -24.61 15.09 -0.87
N ASN A 204 -24.08 16.06 -0.12
CA ASN A 204 -24.22 16.13 1.35
C ASN A 204 -25.68 15.92 1.82
N GLY A 205 -25.89 14.91 2.67
CA GLY A 205 -27.19 14.58 3.26
C GLY A 205 -28.22 13.98 2.30
N SER A 206 -27.80 13.60 1.10
CA SER A 206 -28.64 13.02 0.06
C SER A 206 -28.23 11.58 -0.29
N ASN A 207 -29.01 10.92 -1.14
CA ASN A 207 -28.63 9.61 -1.66
C ASN A 207 -27.59 9.77 -2.77
N PHE A 208 -26.46 9.06 -2.66
CA PHE A 208 -25.46 9.01 -3.71
C PHE A 208 -25.54 7.68 -4.45
N ALA A 209 -25.44 7.72 -5.79
CA ALA A 209 -25.40 6.54 -6.62
C ALA A 209 -24.41 6.72 -7.77
N GLU A 210 -23.65 5.68 -8.06
CA GLU A 210 -22.65 5.69 -9.12
C GLU A 210 -22.49 4.29 -9.72
N THR A 211 -22.10 4.26 -11.00
CA THR A 211 -21.54 3.08 -11.65
C THR A 211 -20.12 3.40 -12.07
N PHE A 212 -19.17 2.56 -11.69
CA PHE A 212 -17.80 2.63 -12.21
C PHE A 212 -17.34 1.25 -12.68
N ARG A 213 -16.23 1.25 -13.41
CA ARG A 213 -15.57 0.05 -13.89
C ARG A 213 -14.18 0.01 -13.27
N GLY A 214 -13.86 -1.07 -12.56
CA GLY A 214 -12.54 -1.29 -12.00
C GLY A 214 -11.54 -1.43 -13.14
N PHE A 215 -10.52 -0.58 -13.15
CA PHE A 215 -9.44 -0.65 -14.13
C PHE A 215 -8.31 -1.45 -13.49
N ARG A 216 -7.79 -2.49 -14.19
CA ARG A 216 -6.47 -3.16 -14.01
C ARG A 216 -6.46 -4.69 -13.89
N ASP A 217 -7.60 -5.37 -13.96
CA ASP A 217 -7.63 -6.85 -13.89
C ASP A 217 -8.46 -7.45 -15.02
N ASP A 218 -8.00 -8.58 -15.56
CA ASP A 218 -8.73 -9.43 -16.52
C ASP A 218 -9.69 -10.36 -15.78
N TYR A 219 -10.79 -9.81 -15.27
CA TYR A 219 -11.76 -10.56 -14.48
C TYR A 219 -12.48 -11.63 -15.29
N ARG A 220 -12.59 -12.86 -14.78
CA ARG A 220 -13.27 -13.96 -15.46
C ARG A 220 -14.56 -14.34 -14.74
N SER A 221 -15.42 -15.04 -15.48
CA SER A 221 -16.61 -15.63 -14.89
C SER A 221 -16.20 -16.64 -13.81
N GLY A 222 -16.75 -16.49 -12.61
CA GLY A 222 -16.39 -17.26 -11.42
C GLY A 222 -15.39 -16.57 -10.48
N ASP A 223 -14.75 -15.48 -10.90
CA ASP A 223 -13.87 -14.71 -10.01
C ASP A 223 -14.67 -14.07 -8.88
N THR A 224 -14.07 -13.98 -7.70
CA THR A 224 -14.68 -13.35 -6.52
C THR A 224 -14.15 -11.94 -6.32
N LEU A 225 -15.05 -10.98 -6.22
CA LEU A 225 -14.76 -9.58 -5.96
C LEU A 225 -15.27 -9.20 -4.56
N ALA A 226 -14.41 -8.62 -3.73
CA ALA A 226 -14.84 -7.92 -2.53
C ALA A 226 -14.95 -6.42 -2.82
N VAL A 227 -16.09 -5.84 -2.48
CA VAL A 227 -16.33 -4.39 -2.53
C VAL A 227 -16.56 -3.91 -1.10
N SER A 228 -15.84 -2.86 -0.70
CA SER A 228 -15.97 -2.28 0.63
C SER A 228 -16.21 -0.78 0.52
N LEU A 229 -17.10 -0.26 1.37
CA LEU A 229 -17.37 1.17 1.53
C LEU A 229 -17.12 1.57 2.98
N ALA A 230 -16.41 2.67 3.18
CA ALA A 230 -16.14 3.21 4.50
C ALA A 230 -16.20 4.74 4.50
N ASN A 231 -16.67 5.30 5.61
CA ASN A 231 -16.46 6.70 5.96
C ASN A 231 -15.07 6.83 6.59
N ILE A 232 -14.28 7.80 6.15
CA ILE A 232 -12.89 8.02 6.57
C ILE A 232 -12.68 9.46 7.02
N SER A 233 -11.59 9.73 7.74
CA SER A 233 -11.24 11.11 8.09
C SER A 233 -10.79 11.92 6.87
N GLU A 234 -11.00 13.23 6.94
CA GLU A 234 -10.49 14.19 5.95
C GLU A 234 -8.98 14.09 5.78
N ASP A 235 -8.25 13.96 6.90
CA ASP A 235 -6.79 13.84 6.89
C ASP A 235 -6.35 12.59 6.14
N TYR A 236 -7.04 11.46 6.34
CA TYR A 236 -6.74 10.23 5.62
C TYR A 236 -7.18 10.31 4.14
N TYR A 237 -8.31 10.95 3.85
CA TYR A 237 -8.72 11.24 2.47
C TYR A 237 -7.63 12.04 1.73
N THR A 238 -7.10 13.07 2.37
CA THR A 238 -6.04 13.93 1.81
C THR A 238 -4.74 13.14 1.60
N PHE A 239 -4.35 12.32 2.59
CA PHE A 239 -3.23 11.39 2.46
C PHE A 239 -3.39 10.45 1.26
N MET A 240 -4.55 9.80 1.14
CA MET A 240 -4.83 8.85 0.07
C MET A 240 -4.93 9.51 -1.30
N LYS A 241 -5.50 10.71 -1.39
CA LYS A 241 -5.57 11.48 -2.63
C LYS A 241 -4.18 11.76 -3.19
N LEU A 242 -3.28 12.29 -2.36
CA LEU A 242 -1.88 12.51 -2.75
C LEU A 242 -1.21 11.19 -3.16
N ARG A 243 -1.46 10.09 -2.44
CA ARG A 243 -0.87 8.80 -2.77
C ARG A 243 -1.37 8.27 -4.12
N LEU A 244 -2.66 8.42 -4.44
CA LEU A 244 -3.24 7.95 -5.70
C LEU A 244 -2.81 8.83 -6.88
N ASP A 245 -2.75 10.15 -6.71
CA ASP A 245 -2.33 11.09 -7.75
C ASP A 245 -0.87 10.87 -8.16
N ASN A 246 -0.01 10.47 -7.20
CA ASN A 246 1.41 10.19 -7.45
C ASN A 246 1.70 8.76 -7.95
N ARG A 247 0.72 7.85 -8.07
CA ARG A 247 0.93 6.48 -8.57
C ARG A 247 1.32 6.41 -10.06
N TYR A 248 1.14 7.49 -10.82
CA TYR A 248 1.29 7.51 -12.28
C TYR A 248 2.51 8.28 -12.80
N THR A 249 3.32 8.87 -11.92
CA THR A 249 4.48 9.68 -12.28
C THR A 249 5.77 8.99 -11.86
N VAL A 250 6.16 7.93 -12.60
CA VAL A 250 7.51 7.33 -12.49
C VAL A 250 8.61 8.40 -12.71
N SER A 251 8.31 9.47 -13.46
CA SER A 251 9.19 10.62 -13.68
C SER A 251 9.40 11.53 -12.45
N GLN A 252 8.61 11.41 -11.38
CA GLN A 252 8.75 12.23 -10.16
C GLN A 252 9.64 11.59 -9.09
N PHE A 253 10.11 10.35 -9.27
CA PHE A 253 11.18 9.79 -8.42
C PHE A 253 12.47 10.65 -8.43
N ILE A 254 12.60 11.56 -9.41
CA ILE A 254 13.73 12.47 -9.60
C ILE A 254 13.35 13.94 -9.30
N SER A 255 12.10 14.24 -8.94
CA SER A 255 11.62 15.62 -8.82
C SER A 255 10.77 15.80 -7.56
N GLU A 256 11.47 16.18 -6.50
CA GLU A 256 10.99 16.70 -5.22
C GLU A 256 10.34 15.67 -4.27
N PRO A 257 10.86 15.53 -3.04
CA PRO A 257 10.23 14.70 -2.02
C PRO A 257 8.80 15.18 -1.73
N VAL A 258 7.80 14.36 -2.07
CA VAL A 258 6.41 14.61 -1.66
C VAL A 258 6.30 14.36 -0.16
N ASN A 259 6.09 15.41 0.61
CA ASN A 259 5.82 15.29 2.04
C ASN A 259 4.34 14.92 2.24
N TYR A 260 4.05 13.64 2.39
CA TYR A 260 2.71 13.16 2.70
C TYR A 260 2.29 13.61 4.11
N PRO A 261 1.01 14.01 4.31
CA PRO A 261 0.49 14.26 5.66
C PRO A 261 0.58 12.98 6.48
N SER A 262 0.83 13.13 7.78
CA SER A 262 1.03 12.02 8.71
C SER A 262 0.47 12.39 10.07
N ASN A 263 -0.22 11.45 10.72
CA ASN A 263 -0.59 11.53 12.13
C ASN A 263 0.34 10.72 13.04
N VAL A 264 1.48 10.26 12.51
CA VAL A 264 2.44 9.42 13.22
C VAL A 264 3.54 10.30 13.82
N ASN A 265 3.57 10.40 15.14
CA ASN A 265 4.62 11.06 15.91
C ASN A 265 5.87 10.17 15.97
N GLY A 266 7.04 10.74 15.69
CA GLY A 266 8.32 10.02 15.66
C GLY A 266 8.58 9.23 14.36
N GLY A 267 7.60 9.12 13.47
CA GLY A 267 7.67 8.33 12.24
C GLY A 267 7.04 9.01 11.02
N LYS A 268 6.61 8.19 10.07
CA LYS A 268 5.92 8.57 8.83
C LYS A 268 4.72 7.65 8.58
N GLY A 269 3.94 7.95 7.54
CA GLY A 269 2.77 7.17 7.16
C GLY A 269 1.50 7.62 7.87
N PHE A 270 0.51 6.76 7.98
CA PHE A 270 -0.79 7.14 8.51
C PHE A 270 -1.45 5.98 9.25
N PHE A 271 -1.90 6.25 10.47
CA PHE A 271 -2.75 5.36 11.24
C PHE A 271 -4.21 5.80 11.10
N ASN A 272 -5.00 5.05 10.35
CA ASN A 272 -6.43 5.26 10.19
C ASN A 272 -7.23 4.03 10.63
N LEU A 273 -8.44 4.27 11.13
CA LEU A 273 -9.40 3.24 11.50
C LEU A 273 -10.76 3.60 10.92
N TYR A 274 -11.45 2.60 10.39
CA TYR A 274 -12.77 2.74 9.83
C TYR A 274 -13.52 1.41 9.95
N VAL A 275 -14.84 1.45 9.99
CA VAL A 275 -15.68 0.25 9.98
C VAL A 275 -16.31 0.12 8.60
N PRO A 276 -15.77 -0.72 7.71
CA PRO A 276 -16.29 -0.83 6.36
C PRO A 276 -17.58 -1.67 6.33
N ASP A 277 -18.43 -1.39 5.33
CA ASP A 277 -19.44 -2.33 4.87
C ASP A 277 -18.89 -3.11 3.69
N VAL A 278 -18.75 -4.43 3.84
CA VAL A 278 -18.11 -5.30 2.85
C VAL A 278 -19.14 -6.24 2.21
N ARG A 279 -19.05 -6.40 0.89
CA ARG A 279 -19.88 -7.31 0.10
C ARG A 279 -19.01 -8.12 -0.85
N PHE A 280 -19.34 -9.39 -1.00
CA PHE A 280 -18.66 -10.32 -1.89
C PHE A 280 -19.57 -10.67 -3.06
N PHE A 281 -19.00 -10.69 -4.26
CA PHE A 281 -19.69 -11.02 -5.50
C PHE A 281 -18.91 -12.06 -6.27
N ILE A 282 -19.62 -13.04 -6.84
CA ILE A 282 -19.08 -13.89 -7.89
C ILE A 282 -19.44 -13.23 -9.21
N LEU A 283 -18.43 -12.96 -10.04
CA LEU A 283 -18.63 -12.28 -11.31
C LEU A 283 -19.19 -13.27 -12.34
N HIS A 284 -20.22 -12.84 -13.06
CA HIS A 284 -20.91 -13.61 -14.09
C HIS A 284 -20.90 -12.87 -15.42
#